data_AF-A0A529KR29-F1
#
_entry.id   AF-A0A529KR29-F1
#
_cell.length_a   1.000
_cell.length_b   1.000
_cell.length_c   1.000
_cell.angle_alpha   90.00
_cell.angle_beta   90.00
_cell.angle_gamma   90.00
#
_symmetry.space_group_name_H-M   'P 1'
#
loop_
_entity.id
_entity.type
_entity.pdbx_description
1 polymer ?
#
loop_
_entity_poly.entity_id
_entity_poly.type
_entity_poly.pdbx_seq_one_letter_code
_entity_poly.pdbx_strand_id
1 'polypeptide(L)' 'MTTTNYIQFDADDLDAAKGKGLISTIERDLDIAAVPFSSDNEKAPTHRVYAKSPRGHDIEV' A
#
# COMPACT_ATOMS: atom_id res chain seq x y z
N MET A 1 0.29 -12.82 -17.33
CA MET A 1 0.15 -11.35 -17.29
C MET A 1 0.95 -10.84 -16.11
N THR A 2 1.81 -9.85 -16.30
CA THR A 2 2.46 -9.15 -15.18
C THR A 2 1.57 -7.96 -14.84
N THR A 3 0.81 -8.06 -13.75
CA THR A 3 -0.06 -6.96 -13.30
C THR A 3 0.81 -5.87 -12.67
N THR A 4 0.55 -4.62 -13.03
CA THR A 4 1.16 -3.45 -12.38
C THR A 4 0.07 -2.49 -11.89
N ASN A 5 0.43 -1.56 -11.01
CA ASN A 5 -0.45 -0.59 -10.38
C ASN A 5 -1.60 -1.29 -9.67
N TYR A 6 -1.24 -2.17 -8.75
CA TYR A 6 -2.18 -2.97 -7.98
C TYR A 6 -1.77 -3.05 -6.52
N ILE A 7 -2.75 -3.37 -5.68
CA ILE A 7 -2.57 -3.82 -4.30
C ILE A 7 -3.39 -5.10 -4.16
N GLN A 8 -2.76 -6.14 -3.64
CA GLN A 8 -3.41 -7.38 -3.27
C GLN A 8 -3.43 -7.51 -1.76
N PHE A 9 -4.64 -7.63 -1.21
CA PHE A 9 -4.86 -7.87 0.20
C PHE A 9 -4.68 -9.35 0.55
N ASP A 10 -4.20 -9.61 1.76
CA ASP A 10 -3.95 -10.96 2.28
C ASP A 10 -5.17 -11.64 2.91
N ALA A 11 -6.29 -10.92 3.04
CA ALA A 11 -7.55 -11.42 3.56
C ALA A 11 -8.76 -10.76 2.87
N ASP A 12 -9.90 -11.44 2.95
CA ASP A 12 -11.19 -10.93 2.43
C ASP A 12 -11.77 -9.82 3.33
N ASP A 13 -11.51 -9.89 4.63
CA ASP A 13 -11.88 -8.85 5.59
C ASP A 13 -10.87 -7.70 5.52
N LEU A 14 -11.26 -6.63 4.84
CA LEU A 14 -10.39 -5.48 4.58
C LEU A 14 -10.09 -4.65 5.83
N ASP A 15 -10.85 -4.74 6.91
CA ASP A 15 -10.65 -3.85 8.07
C ASP A 15 -9.31 -4.11 8.77
N ALA A 16 -8.85 -5.36 8.74
CA ALA A 16 -7.57 -5.79 9.32
C ALA A 16 -6.55 -6.30 8.30
N ALA A 17 -6.95 -6.44 7.03
CA ALA A 17 -6.08 -6.96 5.98
C ALA A 17 -4.86 -6.05 5.75
N LYS A 18 -3.76 -6.67 5.33
CA LYS A 18 -2.59 -5.95 4.82
C LYS A 18 -2.49 -6.16 3.32
N GLY A 19 -2.08 -5.11 2.63
CA GLY A 19 -1.88 -5.14 1.19
C GLY A 19 -0.40 -5.20 0.83
N LYS A 20 -0.06 -5.92 -0.23
CA LYS A 20 1.20 -5.76 -0.95
C LYS A 20 0.91 -5.46 -2.40
N GLY A 21 1.72 -4.60 -3.00
CA GLY A 21 1.44 -4.11 -4.34
C GLY A 21 2.67 -3.63 -5.05
N LEU A 22 2.45 -3.23 -6.29
CA LEU A 22 3.47 -2.67 -7.17
C LEU A 22 2.89 -1.44 -7.86
N ILE A 23 3.61 -0.32 -7.82
CA ILE A 23 3.36 0.82 -8.69
C ILE A 23 4.51 0.88 -9.71
N SER A 24 4.19 0.77 -10.99
CA SER A 24 5.18 1.00 -12.05
C SER A 24 5.16 2.47 -12.46
N THR A 25 6.32 3.10 -12.39
CA THR A 25 6.57 4.42 -12.95
C THR A 25 7.24 4.28 -14.32
N ILE A 26 7.53 5.40 -14.98
CA ILE A 26 8.27 5.40 -16.26
C ILE A 26 9.69 4.82 -16.09
N GLU A 27 10.32 5.04 -14.92
CA GLU A 27 11.74 4.74 -14.72
C GLU A 27 11.99 3.50 -13.86
N ARG A 28 11.03 3.11 -13.02
CA ARG A 28 11.19 2.02 -12.05
C ARG A 28 9.86 1.53 -11.49
N ASP A 29 9.91 0.33 -10.93
CA ASP A 29 8.85 -0.22 -10.11
C ASP A 29 9.09 0.10 -8.64
N LEU A 30 8.00 0.35 -7.91
CA LEU A 30 7.99 0.63 -6.49
C LEU A 30 7.13 -0.42 -5.79
N ASP A 31 7.75 -1.23 -4.95
CA ASP A 31 7.04 -2.07 -4.01
C ASP A 31 6.32 -1.19 -2.98
N ILE A 32 5.04 -1.48 -2.77
CA ILE A 32 4.22 -0.79 -1.78
C ILE A 32 3.55 -1.76 -0.83
N ALA A 33 3.26 -1.29 0.38
CA ALA A 33 2.49 -2.00 1.39
C ALA A 33 1.32 -1.13 1.85
N ALA A 34 0.12 -1.71 1.89
CA ALA A 34 -1.04 -1.09 2.53
C ALA A 34 -1.17 -1.63 3.95
N VAL A 35 -1.28 -0.72 4.92
CA VAL A 35 -1.40 -1.04 6.35
C VAL A 35 -2.71 -0.45 6.86
N PRO A 36 -3.53 -1.22 7.58
CA PRO A 36 -4.80 -0.74 8.10
C PRO A 36 -4.57 0.42 9.06
N PHE A 37 -5.45 1.42 8.98
CA PHE A 37 -5.40 2.64 9.76
C PHE A 37 -6.78 2.93 10.34
N SER A 38 -6.83 3.16 11.65
CA SER A 38 -8.06 3.52 12.36
C SER A 38 -8.08 5.01 12.66
N SER A 39 -9.23 5.64 12.44
CA SER A 39 -9.47 7.04 12.73
C SER A 39 -10.93 7.25 13.12
N ASP A 40 -11.18 8.15 14.06
CA ASP A 40 -12.53 8.56 14.43
C ASP A 40 -13.17 9.50 13.38
N ASN A 41 -12.40 9.94 12.37
CA ASN A 41 -12.94 10.69 11.24
C ASN A 41 -13.52 9.72 10.21
N GLU A 42 -14.84 9.78 10.02
CA GLU A 42 -15.59 8.95 9.06
C GLU A 42 -15.05 9.04 7.62
N LYS A 43 -14.40 10.14 7.26
CA LYS A 43 -13.83 10.36 5.91
C LYS A 43 -12.35 9.99 5.80
N ALA A 44 -11.73 9.47 6.86
CA ALA A 44 -10.35 9.02 6.80
C ALA A 44 -10.23 7.78 5.90
N PRO A 45 -9.09 7.59 5.21
CA PRO A 45 -8.83 6.35 4.50
C PRO A 45 -8.72 5.18 5.48
N THR A 46 -9.12 3.98 5.04
CA THR A 46 -9.04 2.75 5.86
C THR A 46 -7.62 2.18 5.93
N HIS A 47 -6.76 2.55 4.98
CA HIS A 47 -5.38 2.09 4.91
C HIS A 47 -4.43 3.24 4.59
N ARG A 48 -3.21 3.15 5.11
CA ARG A 48 -2.08 3.96 4.69
C ARG A 48 -1.17 3.14 3.79
N VAL A 49 -0.64 3.77 2.74
CA VAL A 49 0.24 3.11 1.78
C VAL A 49 1.67 3.58 2.05
N TYR A 50 2.59 2.62 2.13
CA TYR A 50 4.00 2.86 2.38
C TYR A 50 4.86 2.29 1.26
N ALA A 51 5.89 3.05 0.87
CA ALA A 51 6.97 2.61 0.02
C ALA A 51 8.30 2.66 0.80
N LYS A 52 9.36 2.06 0.25
CA LYS A 52 10.70 2.15 0.80
C LYS A 52 11.53 3.23 0.10
N SER A 53 12.15 4.09 0.89
CA SER A 53 13.22 4.99 0.41
C SER A 53 14.44 4.18 -0.05
N PRO A 54 15.38 4.78 -0.81
CA PRO A 54 16.63 4.10 -1.17
C PRO A 54 17.47 3.63 0.03
N ARG A 55 17.25 4.19 1.22
CA ARG A 55 17.91 3.80 2.47
C ARG A 55 17.10 2.80 3.30
N GLY A 56 15.96 2.34 2.81
CA GLY A 56 15.09 1.35 3.48
C GLY A 56 14.12 1.92 4.51
N HIS A 57 14.05 3.25 4.69
CA HIS A 57 13.02 3.90 5.53
C HIS A 57 11.65 3.87 4.86
N ASP A 58 10.59 3.66 5.65
CA ASP A 58 9.20 3.77 5.21
C ASP A 58 8.83 5.22 4.89
N ILE A 59 8.19 5.43 3.74
CA ILE A 59 7.63 6.70 3.28
C ILE A 59 6.14 6.48 3.00
N GLU A 60 5.28 7.30 3.57
CA GLU A 60 3.85 7.31 3.25
C GLU A 60 3.64 7.99 1.88
N VAL A 61 2.89 7.34 0.98
CA VAL A 61 2.70 7.74 -0.42
C VAL A 61 1.24 7.89 -0.79
#